data_AF-F1Z810-F1
#
_entry.id   AF-F1Z810-F1
#
_cell.length_a   1.000
_cell.length_b   1.000
_cell.length_c   1.000
_cell.angle_alpha   90.00
_cell.angle_beta   90.00
_cell.angle_gamma   90.00
#
_symmetry.space_group_name_H-M   'P 1'
#
loop_
_entity.id
_entity.type
_entity.pdbx_description
1 polymer ?
#
loop_
_entity_poly.entity_id
_entity_poly.type
_entity_poly.pdbx_seq_one_letter_code
_entity_poly.pdbx_strand_id
1 'polypeptide(L)'
;MTELNDADLRLATYGTLAPGRPNAHQLADLGGTWATGVVRGRLIAQGWGADLGFPGMVPDEDGEEIAVHLFYSSELPAHWPRLDAFEGEGYRRVPVQVLTEQGLVWASIYALAAGQLPQAE
;
A
#
# COMPACT_ATOMS: atom_id res chain seq x y z
N MET A 1 10.76 -18.30 6.62
CA MET A 1 9.28 -18.31 6.60
C MET A 1 8.66 -17.18 7.42
N THR A 2 9.43 -16.43 8.21
CA THR A 2 8.96 -15.31 9.05
C THR A 2 8.75 -14.01 8.26
N GLU A 3 9.53 -13.78 7.20
CA GLU A 3 9.58 -12.49 6.49
C GLU A 3 8.30 -12.10 5.74
N LEU A 4 7.51 -13.08 5.28
CA LEU A 4 6.20 -12.83 4.67
C LEU A 4 5.09 -12.61 5.73
N ASN A 5 5.26 -13.16 6.93
CA ASN A 5 4.35 -12.91 8.05
C ASN A 5 4.48 -11.47 8.55
N ASP A 6 5.69 -10.88 8.48
CA ASP A 6 5.91 -9.47 8.78
C ASP A 6 5.14 -8.53 7.84
N ALA A 7 4.96 -8.91 6.57
CA ALA A 7 4.19 -8.13 5.59
C ALA A 7 2.70 -8.08 5.93
N ASP A 8 2.17 -9.07 6.63
CA ASP A 8 0.77 -9.11 7.07
C ASP A 8 0.51 -8.19 8.27
N LEU A 9 1.57 -7.80 8.99
CA LEU A 9 1.53 -6.87 10.12
C LEU A 9 1.91 -5.43 9.71
N ARG A 10 2.17 -5.19 8.41
CA ARG A 10 2.68 -3.94 7.88
C ARG A 10 1.93 -3.54 6.61
N LEU A 11 1.41 -2.32 6.59
CA LEU A 11 0.75 -1.74 5.42
C LEU A 11 1.51 -0.51 4.93
N ALA A 12 2.04 -0.57 3.72
CA ALA A 12 2.58 0.57 3.02
C ALA A 12 1.45 1.30 2.27
N THR A 13 1.31 2.60 2.54
CA THR A 13 0.31 3.47 1.91
C THR A 13 1.01 4.63 1.20
N TYR A 14 0.59 4.96 -0.02
CA TYR A 14 1.11 6.07 -0.83
C TYR A 14 0.02 7.13 -1.14
N GLY A 15 -1.17 6.99 -0.56
CA GLY A 15 -2.36 7.77 -0.95
C GLY A 15 -3.28 8.12 0.22
N THR A 16 -4.60 7.99 0.01
CA THR A 16 -5.64 8.48 0.93
C THR A 16 -5.65 7.85 2.33
N LEU A 17 -4.93 6.75 2.53
CA LEU A 17 -4.86 6.03 3.80
C LEU A 17 -3.77 6.58 4.74
N ALA A 18 -2.90 7.47 4.24
CA ALA A 18 -1.86 8.09 5.05
C ALA A 18 -2.45 8.97 6.17
N PRO A 19 -1.75 9.18 7.30
CA PRO A 19 -2.22 10.02 8.39
C PRO A 19 -2.58 11.43 7.91
N GLY A 20 -3.74 11.94 8.31
CA GLY A 20 -4.25 13.25 7.90
C GLY A 20 -4.96 13.30 6.54
N ARG A 21 -5.15 12.16 5.87
CA ARG A 21 -5.91 12.02 4.62
C ARG A 21 -7.36 11.56 4.87
N PRO A 22 -8.31 11.75 3.92
CA PRO A 22 -9.72 11.46 4.15
C PRO A 22 -10.01 10.02 4.61
N ASN A 23 -9.20 9.04 4.18
CA ASN A 23 -9.40 7.64 4.53
C ASN A 23 -8.50 7.17 5.68
N ALA A 24 -7.77 8.08 6.36
CA ALA A 24 -6.95 7.74 7.52
C ALA A 24 -7.76 7.05 8.64
N HIS A 25 -9.06 7.34 8.74
CA HIS A 25 -9.98 6.72 9.69
C HIS A 25 -10.10 5.20 9.54
N GLN A 26 -9.75 4.62 8.38
CA GLN A 26 -9.73 3.16 8.20
C GLN A 26 -8.59 2.49 9.00
N LEU A 27 -7.51 3.23 9.27
CA LEU A 27 -6.34 2.76 10.01
C LEU A 27 -6.21 3.42 11.39
N ALA A 28 -6.84 4.57 11.61
CA ALA A 28 -6.75 5.33 12.86
C ALA A 28 -7.36 4.60 14.07
N ASP A 29 -8.26 3.65 13.82
CA ASP A 29 -8.87 2.81 14.86
C ASP A 29 -7.92 1.67 15.31
N LEU A 30 -6.87 1.38 14.52
CA LEU A 30 -5.91 0.32 14.81
C LEU A 30 -4.77 0.85 15.69
N GLY A 31 -4.45 0.12 16.75
CA GLY A 31 -3.26 0.38 17.56
C GLY A 31 -2.00 0.02 16.77
N GLY A 32 -1.16 1.02 16.47
CA GLY A 32 0.03 0.80 15.65
C GLY A 32 1.03 1.95 15.65
N THR A 33 2.15 1.74 14.95
CA THR A 33 3.19 2.74 14.74
C THR A 33 3.32 3.08 13.27
N TRP A 34 3.67 4.34 13.00
CA TRP A 34 3.93 4.82 11.65
C TRP A 34 5.42 5.03 11.44
N ALA A 35 5.91 4.62 10.29
CA ALA A 35 7.23 4.90 9.77
C ALA A 35 7.13 5.45 8.35
N THR A 36 8.19 6.07 7.87
CA THR A 36 8.33 6.50 6.48
C THR A 36 9.26 5.56 5.74
N GLY A 37 8.98 5.34 4.46
CA GLY A 37 9.84 4.54 3.60
C GLY A 37 9.64 4.86 2.14
N VAL A 38 10.37 4.13 1.31
CA VAL A 38 10.35 4.25 -0.14
C VAL A 38 10.13 2.88 -0.75
N VAL A 39 9.28 2.81 -1.76
CA VAL A 39 9.08 1.62 -2.59
C VAL A 39 9.41 1.96 -4.03
N ARG A 40 9.78 0.96 -4.83
CA ARG A 40 9.96 1.15 -6.27
C ARG A 40 8.74 0.71 -7.04
N GLY A 41 8.28 1.58 -7.94
CA GLY A 41 7.10 1.31 -8.73
C GLY A 41 6.79 2.40 -9.73
N ARG A 42 5.65 2.26 -10.39
CA ARG A 42 5.10 3.26 -11.30
C ARG A 42 3.78 3.76 -10.77
N LEU A 43 3.61 5.07 -10.74
CA LEU A 43 2.31 5.70 -10.46
C LEU A 43 1.56 5.83 -11.78
N ILE A 44 0.44 5.14 -11.88
CA ILE A 44 -0.44 5.18 -13.03
C ILE A 44 -1.68 5.97 -12.61
N ALA A 45 -2.06 6.99 -13.38
CA ALA A 45 -3.28 7.77 -13.14
C ALA A 45 -4.55 6.96 -13.51
N GLN A 46 -4.69 5.75 -12.95
CA GLN A 46 -5.80 4.82 -13.10
C GLN A 46 -6.18 4.25 -11.72
N GLY A 47 -7.39 3.67 -11.62
CA GLY A 47 -8.02 3.22 -10.37
C GLY A 47 -9.03 4.23 -9.82
N TRP A 48 -9.92 3.79 -8.92
CA TRP A 48 -10.94 4.67 -8.33
C TRP A 48 -10.32 5.84 -7.53
N GLY A 49 -9.11 5.65 -7.00
CA GLY A 49 -8.34 6.72 -6.36
C GLY A 49 -7.88 7.80 -7.33
N ALA A 50 -7.72 7.49 -8.62
CA ALA A 50 -7.22 8.44 -9.62
C ALA A 50 -8.21 9.59 -9.88
N ASP A 51 -9.51 9.31 -9.84
CA ASP A 51 -10.57 10.34 -9.93
C ASP A 51 -10.54 11.29 -8.71
N LEU A 52 -10.01 10.81 -7.58
CA LEU A 52 -9.77 11.58 -6.36
C LEU A 52 -8.36 12.20 -6.30
N GLY A 53 -7.55 12.08 -7.36
CA GLY A 53 -6.18 12.61 -7.44
C GLY A 53 -5.09 11.72 -6.83
N PHE A 54 -5.39 10.44 -6.58
CA PHE A 54 -4.47 9.44 -6.04
C PHE A 54 -4.18 8.37 -7.11
N PRO A 55 -3.10 8.51 -7.90
CA PRO A 55 -2.76 7.54 -8.93
C PRO A 55 -2.51 6.17 -8.30
N GLY A 56 -3.03 5.10 -8.90
CA GLY A 56 -2.73 3.75 -8.46
C GLY A 56 -1.27 3.38 -8.70
N MET A 57 -0.69 2.64 -7.76
CA MET A 57 0.71 2.22 -7.81
C MET A 57 0.85 0.80 -8.35
N VAL A 58 1.90 0.58 -9.14
CA VAL A 58 2.31 -0.73 -9.65
C VAL A 58 3.73 -0.99 -9.18
N PRO A 59 4.00 -2.04 -8.39
CA PRO A 59 5.35 -2.39 -8.00
C PRO A 59 6.21 -2.72 -9.22
N ASP A 60 7.38 -2.09 -9.32
CA ASP A 60 8.31 -2.22 -10.44
C ASP A 60 9.71 -1.91 -9.93
N GLU A 61 10.62 -2.89 -9.95
CA GLU A 61 11.97 -2.73 -9.37
C GLU A 61 12.85 -1.73 -10.13
N ASP A 62 12.56 -1.55 -11.42
CA ASP A 62 13.16 -0.55 -12.32
C ASP A 62 12.35 0.77 -12.34
N GLY A 63 11.30 0.83 -11.52
CA GLY A 63 10.41 1.98 -11.41
C GLY A 63 11.01 3.13 -10.60
N GLU A 64 10.19 4.16 -10.43
CA GLU A 64 10.54 5.34 -9.65
C GLU A 64 10.45 5.07 -8.15
N GLU A 65 11.19 5.86 -7.38
CA GLU A 65 11.14 5.84 -5.92
C GLU A 65 9.90 6.59 -5.42
N ILE A 66 8.92 5.84 -4.91
CA ILE A 66 7.65 6.36 -4.41
C ILE A 66 7.72 6.40 -2.89
N ALA A 67 7.56 7.59 -2.31
CA ALA A 67 7.47 7.77 -0.87
C ALA A 67 6.17 7.15 -0.33
N VAL A 68 6.30 6.33 0.71
CA VAL A 68 5.20 5.64 1.40
C VAL A 68 5.23 5.89 2.89
N HIS A 69 4.05 5.85 3.50
CA HIS A 69 3.87 5.71 4.94
C HIS A 69 3.65 4.23 5.27
N LEU A 70 4.53 3.68 6.08
CA LEU A 70 4.46 2.32 6.58
C LEU A 70 3.73 2.31 7.91
N PHE A 71 2.57 1.69 7.96
CA PHE A 71 1.83 1.44 9.18
C PHE A 71 2.11 0.03 9.68
N TYR A 72 2.57 -0.09 10.92
CA TYR A 72 2.77 -1.37 11.60
C TYR A 72 1.69 -1.56 12.67
N SER A 73 0.96 -2.67 12.62
CA SER A 73 0.00 -3.03 13.65
C SER A 73 -0.20 -4.54 13.68
N SER A 74 -0.30 -5.11 14.89
CA SER A 74 -0.67 -6.51 15.09
C SER A 74 -2.13 -6.83 14.78
N GLU A 75 -2.95 -5.80 14.58
CA GLU A 75 -4.39 -5.94 14.30
C GLU A 75 -4.67 -6.01 12.80
N LEU A 76 -3.74 -5.56 11.94
CA LEU A 76 -3.88 -5.63 10.47
C LEU A 76 -4.36 -6.99 9.93
N PRO A 77 -3.83 -8.15 10.39
CA PRO A 77 -4.29 -9.47 9.97
C PRO A 77 -5.81 -9.67 10.06
N ALA A 78 -6.42 -9.16 11.13
CA ALA A 78 -7.85 -9.28 11.37
C ALA A 78 -8.68 -8.27 10.54
N HIS A 79 -8.06 -7.18 10.10
CA HIS A 79 -8.71 -6.10 9.36
C HIS A 79 -8.50 -6.16 7.85
N TRP A 80 -7.61 -7.04 7.37
CA TRP A 80 -7.39 -7.26 5.95
C TRP A 80 -8.65 -7.48 5.12
N PRO A 81 -9.61 -8.35 5.51
CA PRO A 81 -10.81 -8.56 4.70
C PRO A 81 -11.65 -7.28 4.52
N ARG A 82 -11.65 -6.40 5.53
CA ARG A 82 -12.35 -5.12 5.49
C ARG A 82 -11.64 -4.14 4.56
N LEU A 83 -10.31 -4.06 4.62
CA LEU A 83 -9.51 -3.20 3.75
C LEU A 83 -9.58 -3.67 2.29
N ASP A 84 -9.49 -4.98 2.06
CA ASP A 84 -9.62 -5.58 0.73
C ASP A 84 -11.01 -5.30 0.12
N ALA A 85 -12.08 -5.35 0.94
CA ALA A 85 -13.44 -5.01 0.50
C ALA A 85 -13.62 -3.50 0.21
N PHE A 86 -12.93 -2.63 0.94
CA PHE A 86 -12.97 -1.18 0.73
C PHE A 86 -12.28 -0.78 -0.57
N GLU A 87 -11.09 -1.32 -0.82
CA GLU A 87 -10.32 -1.06 -2.04
C GLU A 87 -10.98 -1.69 -3.28
N GLY A 88 -11.64 -2.83 -3.10
CA GLY A 88 -12.43 -3.51 -4.12
C GLY A 88 -11.58 -4.17 -5.22
N GLU A 89 -12.22 -4.57 -6.31
CA GLU A 89 -11.57 -5.31 -7.41
C GLU A 89 -10.52 -4.49 -8.19
N GLY A 90 -10.50 -3.16 -8.00
CA GLY A 90 -9.55 -2.26 -8.66
C GLY A 90 -8.13 -2.35 -8.11
N TYR A 91 -7.96 -2.88 -6.89
CA TYR A 91 -6.67 -3.00 -6.23
C TYR A 91 -6.45 -4.40 -5.69
N ARG A 92 -5.20 -4.82 -5.63
CA ARG A 92 -4.78 -6.10 -5.05
C ARG A 92 -3.70 -5.85 -4.02
N ARG A 93 -3.87 -6.45 -2.84
CA ARG A 93 -2.82 -6.48 -1.83
C ARG A 93 -1.67 -7.36 -2.29
N VAL A 94 -0.48 -6.80 -2.36
CA VAL A 94 0.74 -7.51 -2.73
C VAL A 94 1.85 -7.20 -1.73
N PRO A 95 2.71 -8.19 -1.38
CA PRO A 95 3.87 -7.93 -0.56
C PRO A 95 4.93 -7.19 -1.38
N VAL A 96 5.50 -6.12 -0.82
CA VAL A 96 6.60 -5.35 -1.40
C VAL A 96 7.69 -5.09 -0.37
N GLN A 97 8.88 -4.79 -0.86
CA GLN A 97 9.98 -4.33 -0.03
C GLN A 97 9.93 -2.81 0.07
N VAL A 98 9.89 -2.32 1.31
CA VAL A 98 9.93 -0.91 1.64
C VAL A 98 11.31 -0.60 2.21
N LEU A 99 12.04 0.32 1.58
CA LEU A 99 13.28 0.85 2.11
C LEU A 99 12.94 1.92 3.16
N THR A 100 13.24 1.61 4.43
CA THR A 100 13.10 2.53 5.55
C THR A 100 14.48 3.01 6.01
N GLU A 101 14.53 4.00 6.90
CA GLU A 101 15.79 4.44 7.52
C GLU A 101 16.53 3.32 8.30
N GLN A 102 15.79 2.29 8.73
CA GLN A 102 16.31 1.14 9.45
C GLN A 102 16.76 0.01 8.51
N GLY A 103 16.49 0.13 7.20
CA GLY A 103 16.75 -0.89 6.19
C GLY A 103 15.49 -1.34 5.44
N LEU A 104 15.65 -2.39 4.63
CA LEU A 104 14.57 -3.00 3.85
C LEU A 104 13.67 -3.87 4.73
N VAL A 105 12.37 -3.61 4.68
CA VAL A 105 11.34 -4.38 5.38
C VAL A 105 10.23 -4.81 4.43
N TRP A 106 9.66 -5.98 4.67
CA TRP A 106 8.48 -6.43 3.92
C TRP A 106 7.21 -5.78 4.45
N ALA A 107 6.36 -5.31 3.54
CA ALA A 107 5.06 -4.73 3.85
C ALA A 107 4.04 -5.09 2.76
N SER A 108 2.77 -5.15 3.12
CA SER A 108 1.69 -5.23 2.15
C SER A 108 1.39 -3.85 1.57
N ILE A 109 1.11 -3.76 0.28
CA ILE A 109 0.64 -2.53 -0.38
C ILE A 109 -0.54 -2.86 -1.30
N TYR A 110 -1.47 -1.91 -1.45
CA TYR A 110 -2.53 -2.00 -2.44
C TYR A 110 -2.02 -1.49 -3.79
N ALA A 111 -1.70 -2.41 -4.68
CA ALA A 111 -1.30 -2.13 -6.05
C ALA A 111 -2.51 -2.19 -6.99
N LEU A 112 -2.46 -1.52 -8.13
CA LEU A 112 -3.50 -1.67 -9.16
C LEU A 112 -3.63 -3.13 -9.59
N ALA A 113 -4.86 -3.62 -9.64
CA ALA A 113 -5.13 -4.93 -10.19
C ALA A 113 -4.77 -4.96 -11.68
N ALA A 114 -4.32 -6.11 -12.19
CA ALA A 114 -3.91 -6.25 -13.59
C ALA A 114 -5.00 -5.83 -14.61
N GLY A 115 -6.29 -5.95 -14.24
CA GLY A 115 -7.42 -5.47 -15.06
C GLY A 115 -7.60 -3.94 -15.12
N GLN A 116 -6.81 -3.19 -14.34
CA GLN A 116 -6.73 -1.73 -14.35
C GLN A 116 -5.41 -1.22 -14.95
N LEU A 117 -4.50 -2.12 -15.33
CA LEU A 117 -3.29 -1.73 -16.04
C LEU A 117 -3.65 -1.34 -17.47
N PRO A 118 -3.06 -0.27 -18.02
CA PRO A 118 -3.27 0.07 -19.42
C PRO A 118 -2.77 -1.10 -20.25
N GLN A 119 -3.61 -1.61 -21.15
CA GLN A 119 -3.16 -2.58 -22.15
C GLN A 119 -2.12 -1.84 -23.02
N ALA A 120 -0.89 -2.33 -23.07
CA ALA A 120 0.07 -1.82 -24.04
C ALA A 120 -0.49 -2.15 -25.44
N GLU A 121 -0.89 -1.12 -26.18
CA GLU A 121 -1.24 -1.20 -27.61
C GLU A 121 -0.01 -1.49 -28.47
#